data_AF-A0A060XI68-F1
#
_entry.id   AF-A0A060XI68-F1
#
_cell.length_a   1.000
_cell.length_b   1.000
_cell.length_c   1.000
_cell.angle_alpha   90.00
_cell.angle_beta   90.00
_cell.angle_gamma   90.00
#
_symmetry.space_group_name_H-M   'P 1'
#
loop_
_entity.id
_entity.type
_entity.pdbx_description
1 polymer ?
#
loop_
_entity_poly.entity_id
_entity_poly.type
_entity_poly.pdbx_seq_one_letter_code
_entity_poly.pdbx_strand_id
1 'polypeptide(L)'
;MAEPIQKNPPSSGLLGTVLMMSLCEVVHVYEFLPSQRKTELCHYYQRFYDAACTLGAYHPLLYEKNLVKRMNQGLDRDIYTHGRVTLPGFSTLNCTRGPEIVPASAD
;
A
#
# COMPACT_ATOMS: atom_id res chain seq x y z
N MET A 1 -14.89 -15.97 -4.19
CA MET A 1 -14.38 -15.27 -5.40
C MET A 1 -13.94 -13.89 -4.97
N ALA A 2 -12.76 -13.44 -5.39
CA ALA A 2 -12.36 -12.04 -5.21
C ALA A 2 -13.21 -11.15 -6.13
N GLU A 3 -13.61 -9.98 -5.66
CA GLU A 3 -14.33 -9.01 -6.48
C GLU A 3 -13.44 -8.53 -7.65
N PRO A 4 -13.95 -8.33 -8.86
CA PRO A 4 -13.15 -7.70 -9.92
C PRO A 4 -12.64 -6.32 -9.50
N ILE A 5 -11.40 -5.98 -9.89
CA ILE A 5 -10.82 -4.65 -9.63
C ILE A 5 -11.65 -3.58 -10.35
N GLN A 6 -11.93 -2.46 -9.68
CA GLN A 6 -12.62 -1.31 -10.25
C GLN A 6 -11.83 -0.78 -11.47
N LYS A 7 -12.51 -0.58 -12.60
CA LYS A 7 -11.92 -0.08 -13.86
C LYS A 7 -11.74 1.44 -13.86
N ASN A 8 -11.25 1.96 -12.74
CA ASN A 8 -11.00 3.38 -12.49
C ASN A 8 -9.50 3.60 -12.24
N PRO A 9 -8.99 4.82 -12.42
CA PRO A 9 -7.58 5.10 -12.16
C PRO A 9 -7.20 4.83 -10.70
N PRO A 10 -5.91 4.57 -10.41
CA PRO A 10 -5.42 4.48 -9.04
C PRO A 10 -5.67 5.75 -8.22
N SER A 11 -5.74 5.61 -6.90
CA SER A 11 -5.84 6.76 -6.01
C SER A 11 -4.60 7.65 -6.11
N SER A 12 -4.78 8.94 -5.79
CA SER A 12 -3.65 9.88 -5.66
C SER A 12 -2.61 9.40 -4.65
N GLY A 13 -3.01 8.63 -3.63
CA GLY A 13 -2.10 8.06 -2.64
C GLY A 13 -1.12 7.05 -3.24
N LEU A 14 -1.60 6.14 -4.10
CA LEU A 14 -0.72 5.19 -4.79
C LEU A 14 0.15 5.88 -5.84
N LEU A 15 -0.43 6.79 -6.63
CA LEU A 15 0.33 7.56 -7.63
C LEU A 15 1.48 8.34 -6.99
N GLY A 16 1.20 9.04 -5.87
CA GLY A 16 2.22 9.75 -5.09
C GLY A 16 3.27 8.81 -4.52
N THR A 17 2.87 7.64 -4.02
CA THR A 17 3.80 6.62 -3.50
C THR A 17 4.79 6.16 -4.58
N VAL A 18 4.30 5.80 -5.77
CA VAL A 18 5.13 5.35 -6.90
C VAL A 18 6.03 6.48 -7.42
N LEU A 19 5.53 7.72 -7.46
CA LEU A 19 6.34 8.89 -7.80
C LEU A 19 7.50 9.04 -6.81
N MET A 20 7.23 8.97 -5.51
CA MET A 20 8.27 9.10 -4.49
C MET A 20 9.27 7.94 -4.52
N MET A 21 8.85 6.72 -4.86
CA MET A 21 9.78 5.60 -5.08
C MET A 21 10.75 5.84 -6.24
N SER A 22 10.37 6.69 -7.21
CA SER A 22 11.27 7.09 -8.31
C SER A 22 12.29 8.15 -7.90
N LEU A 23 12.07 8.84 -6.77
CA LEU A 23 12.84 10.01 -6.35
C LEU A 23 13.65 9.80 -5.06
N CYS A 24 13.30 8.79 -4.27
CA CYS A 24 13.90 8.55 -2.95
C CYS A 24 14.39 7.11 -2.84
N GLU A 25 15.48 6.88 -2.13
CA GLU A 25 15.99 5.53 -1.82
C GLU A 25 15.10 4.77 -0.83
N VAL A 26 14.40 5.50 0.05
CA VAL A 26 13.46 4.95 1.04
C VAL A 26 12.24 5.84 1.08
N VAL A 27 11.04 5.23 1.05
CA VAL A 27 9.77 5.94 1.14
C VAL A 27 8.99 5.42 2.34
N HIS A 28 8.67 6.31 3.28
CA HIS A 28 7.75 6.02 4.38
C HIS A 28 6.36 6.54 4.06
N VAL A 29 5.37 5.66 4.05
CA VAL A 29 3.97 6.01 3.79
C VAL A 29 3.17 5.83 5.07
N TYR A 30 2.43 6.87 5.48
CA TYR A 30 1.69 6.91 6.73
C TYR A 30 0.18 6.86 6.50
N GLU A 31 -0.51 6.04 7.27
CA GLU A 31 -1.97 5.83 7.28
C GLU A 31 -2.59 5.47 5.91
N PHE A 32 -1.76 5.08 4.93
CA PHE A 32 -2.23 4.41 3.71
C PHE A 32 -2.70 2.99 4.04
N LEU A 33 -1.88 2.25 4.79
CA LEU A 33 -2.33 1.11 5.57
C LEU A 33 -2.76 1.59 6.96
N PRO A 34 -4.00 1.34 7.37
CA PRO A 34 -4.52 1.91 8.59
C PRO A 34 -3.85 1.30 9.82
N SER A 35 -3.53 2.15 10.79
CA SER A 35 -3.08 1.72 12.12
C SER A 35 -4.23 1.23 12.99
N GLN A 36 -3.94 0.95 14.27
CA GLN A 36 -4.96 0.73 15.31
C GLN A 36 -5.92 1.92 15.48
N ARG A 37 -5.59 3.11 14.94
CA ARG A 37 -6.46 4.29 14.93
C ARG A 37 -7.46 4.30 13.76
N LYS A 38 -7.61 3.19 13.02
CA LYS A 38 -8.58 3.05 11.94
C LYS A 38 -9.94 3.60 12.36
N THR A 39 -10.49 4.48 11.55
CA THR A 39 -11.78 5.14 11.77
C THR A 39 -12.49 5.34 10.43
N GLU A 40 -13.79 5.61 10.48
CA GLU A 40 -14.57 6.00 9.30
C GLU A 40 -14.45 7.50 9.01
N LEU A 41 -13.80 8.29 9.89
CA LEU A 41 -13.48 9.68 9.61
C LEU A 41 -12.62 9.77 8.34
N CYS A 42 -13.17 10.32 7.25
CA CYS A 42 -12.57 10.22 5.92
C CYS A 42 -11.23 10.97 5.83
N HIS A 43 -11.17 12.17 6.41
CA HIS A 43 -9.97 13.03 6.39
C HIS A 43 -9.73 13.63 7.78
N TYR A 44 -8.45 13.75 8.17
CA TYR A 44 -8.05 14.27 9.49
C TYR A 44 -8.50 15.72 9.76
N TYR A 45 -8.77 16.48 8.70
CA TYR A 45 -9.17 17.90 8.76
C TYR A 45 -10.67 18.12 8.56
N GLN A 46 -11.45 17.05 8.35
CA GLN A 46 -12.91 17.13 8.14
C GLN A 46 -13.66 16.46 9.29
N ARG A 47 -14.99 16.59 9.29
CA ARG A 47 -15.91 15.87 10.19
C ARG A 47 -16.88 14.96 9.43
N PHE A 48 -16.45 14.49 8.26
CA PHE A 48 -17.21 13.61 7.37
C PHE A 48 -16.77 12.16 7.57
N TYR A 49 -17.74 11.25 7.66
CA TYR A 49 -17.52 9.83 7.93
C TYR A 49 -17.97 8.99 6.73
N ASP A 50 -17.05 8.20 6.20
CA ASP A 50 -17.29 7.27 5.10
C ASP A 50 -16.21 6.18 5.08
N ALA A 51 -16.63 4.93 5.27
CA ALA A 51 -15.73 3.77 5.20
C ALA A 51 -15.09 3.61 3.81
N ALA A 52 -15.72 4.12 2.74
CA ALA A 52 -15.17 4.09 1.39
C ALA A 52 -13.84 4.84 1.26
N CYS A 53 -13.61 5.89 2.06
CA CYS A 53 -12.33 6.60 2.06
C CYS A 53 -11.16 5.70 2.53
N THR A 54 -11.46 4.70 3.36
CA THR A 54 -10.45 3.74 3.86
C THR A 54 -10.43 2.45 3.05
N LEU A 55 -11.57 1.97 2.57
CA LEU A 55 -11.69 0.64 1.94
C LEU A 55 -11.74 0.70 0.41
N GLY A 56 -12.04 1.86 -0.17
CA GLY A 56 -12.23 2.05 -1.60
C GLY A 56 -13.71 2.11 -2.00
N ALA A 57 -13.97 2.85 -3.08
CA ALA A 57 -15.26 2.89 -3.78
C ALA A 57 -15.02 3.17 -5.26
N TYR A 58 -14.66 4.41 -5.62
CA TYR A 58 -14.28 4.76 -6.98
C TYR A 58 -12.94 4.14 -7.37
N HIS A 59 -11.87 4.43 -6.61
CA HIS A 59 -10.54 3.88 -6.84
C HIS A 59 -10.46 2.42 -6.39
N PRO A 60 -9.57 1.61 -7.00
CA PRO A 60 -9.30 0.24 -6.58
C PRO A 60 -8.47 0.16 -5.28
N LEU A 61 -8.76 1.02 -4.30
CA LEU A 61 -7.94 1.33 -3.13
C LEU A 61 -7.61 0.09 -2.29
N LEU A 62 -8.53 -0.87 -2.16
CA LEU A 62 -8.27 -2.13 -1.46
C LEU A 62 -7.09 -2.90 -2.10
N TYR A 63 -7.05 -2.97 -3.42
CA TYR A 63 -5.99 -3.65 -4.17
C TYR A 63 -4.68 -2.88 -4.11
N GLU A 64 -4.73 -1.55 -4.12
CA GLU A 64 -3.57 -0.70 -3.91
C GLU A 64 -2.95 -0.94 -2.53
N LYS A 65 -3.77 -1.05 -1.47
CA LYS A 65 -3.33 -1.40 -0.11
C LYS A 65 -2.70 -2.79 -0.06
N ASN A 66 -3.29 -3.77 -0.74
CA ASN A 66 -2.70 -5.12 -0.82
C ASN A 66 -1.31 -5.10 -1.48
N LEU A 67 -1.14 -4.32 -2.55
CA LEU A 67 0.15 -4.13 -3.22
C LEU A 67 1.17 -3.45 -2.29
N VAL A 68 0.80 -2.33 -1.68
CA VAL A 68 1.68 -1.62 -0.73
C VAL A 68 2.06 -2.50 0.47
N LYS A 69 1.12 -3.30 0.99
CA LYS A 69 1.39 -4.28 2.06
C LYS A 69 2.38 -5.35 1.60
N ARG A 70 2.24 -5.87 0.38
CA ARG A 70 3.14 -6.88 -0.18
C ARG A 70 4.56 -6.34 -0.40
N MET A 71 4.69 -5.06 -0.75
CA MET A 71 5.97 -4.40 -0.99
C MET A 71 6.67 -3.89 0.28
N ASN A 72 5.96 -3.87 1.41
CA ASN A 72 6.47 -3.36 2.67
C ASN A 72 7.69 -4.16 3.17
N GLN A 73 8.78 -3.45 3.49
CA GLN A 73 9.96 -4.00 4.14
C GLN A 73 9.99 -3.74 5.66
N GLY A 74 9.04 -2.95 6.18
CA GLY A 74 8.87 -2.69 7.61
C GLY A 74 8.12 -3.80 8.35
N LEU A 75 8.03 -3.69 9.67
CA LEU A 75 7.36 -4.69 10.52
C LEU A 75 5.86 -4.42 10.66
N ASP A 76 5.08 -5.48 10.87
CA ASP A 76 3.63 -5.37 11.10
C ASP A 76 3.28 -4.50 12.32
N ARG A 77 4.14 -4.51 13.35
CA ARG A 77 4.00 -3.64 14.52
C ARG A 77 4.06 -2.14 14.17
N ASP A 78 4.82 -1.78 13.13
CA ASP A 78 4.96 -0.39 12.70
C ASP A 78 3.69 0.07 11.98
N ILE A 79 3.07 -0.82 11.20
CA ILE A 79 1.74 -0.56 10.63
C ILE A 79 0.72 -0.44 11.75
N TYR A 80 0.65 -1.41 12.66
CA TYR A 80 -0.33 -1.42 13.75
C TYR A 80 -0.22 -0.17 14.63
N THR A 81 0.99 0.21 15.04
CA THR A 81 1.20 1.29 16.01
C THR A 81 1.23 2.67 15.35
N HIS A 82 1.90 2.79 14.19
CA HIS A 82 2.21 4.07 13.58
C HIS A 82 1.50 4.29 12.23
N GLY A 83 0.85 3.26 11.67
CA GLY A 83 0.31 3.33 10.31
C GLY A 83 1.42 3.45 9.26
N ARG A 84 2.65 3.06 9.60
CA ARG A 84 3.83 3.28 8.77
C ARG A 84 4.19 2.05 7.95
N VAL A 85 4.31 2.26 6.65
CA VAL A 85 4.91 1.32 5.69
C VAL A 85 6.27 1.85 5.26
N THR A 86 7.24 0.96 5.03
CA THR A 86 8.55 1.29 4.47
C THR A 86 8.72 0.60 3.13
N LEU A 87 8.89 1.38 2.07
CA LEU A 87 9.09 0.90 0.71
C LEU A 87 10.50 1.28 0.21
N PRO A 88 11.17 0.39 -0.53
CA PRO A 88 12.43 0.71 -1.19
C PRO A 88 12.17 1.63 -2.39
N GLY A 89 13.09 2.56 -2.61
CA GLY A 89 13.19 3.31 -3.86
C GLY A 89 13.51 2.41 -5.04
N PHE A 90 13.13 2.80 -6.24
CA PHE A 90 13.50 2.06 -7.45
C PHE A 90 15.01 2.02 -7.68
N SER A 91 15.74 3.05 -7.24
CA SER A 91 17.20 3.09 -7.30
C SER A 91 17.89 2.00 -6.47
N THR A 92 17.20 1.42 -5.48
CA THR A 92 17.76 0.41 -4.58
C THR A 92 17.39 -1.03 -4.98
N LEU A 93 16.60 -1.22 -6.04
CA LEU A 93 16.18 -2.54 -6.48
C LEU A 93 17.27 -3.21 -7.34
N ASN A 94 17.59 -4.47 -7.04
CA ASN A 94 18.51 -5.28 -7.84
C ASN A 94 17.73 -6.27 -8.71
N CYS A 95 17.61 -5.97 -10.00
CA CYS A 95 16.91 -6.79 -10.99
C CYS A 95 17.83 -7.72 -11.79
N THR A 96 19.11 -7.82 -11.43
CA THR A 96 20.10 -8.64 -12.17
C THR A 96 19.95 -10.14 -11.91
N ARG A 97 19.26 -10.53 -10.83
CA ARG A 97 18.82 -11.90 -10.59
C ARG A 97 17.34 -11.98 -10.97
N GLY A 98 17.03 -12.77 -12.01
CA GLY A 98 15.65 -13.18 -12.29
C GLY A 98 15.04 -13.88 -11.06
N PRO A 99 13.71 -14.04 -10.99
CA PRO A 99 13.10 -14.75 -9.89
C PRO A 99 13.70 -16.16 -9.80
N GLU A 100 14.27 -16.48 -8.64
CA GLU A 100 14.62 -17.86 -8.31
C GLU A 100 13.32 -18.64 -8.37
N ILE A 101 13.17 -19.48 -9.41
CA ILE A 101 12.05 -20.41 -9.52
C ILE A 101 12.24 -21.37 -8.35
N VAL A 102 11.62 -21.07 -7.21
CA VAL A 102 11.45 -22.05 -6.14
C VAL A 102 10.57 -23.14 -6.74
N PRO A 103 11.07 -24.38 -6.94
CA PRO A 103 10.24 -25.46 -7.42
C PRO A 103 9.09 -25.61 -6.43
N ALA A 104 7.85 -25.64 -6.93
CA ALA A 104 6.73 -26.05 -6.11
C ALA A 104 7.06 -27.46 -5.57
N SER A 105 7.21 -27.57 -4.25
CA SER A 105 7.25 -28.86 -3.58
C SER A 105 5.96 -29.59 -3.93
N ALA A 106 6.10 -30.74 -4.58
CA ALA A 106 5.01 -31.69 -4.74
C ALA A 106 4.77 -32.36 -3.39
N ASP A 107 3.65 -32.03 -2.76
CA ASP A 107 2.97 -32.83 -1.73
C ASP A 107 1.46 -32.79 -2.02
#